data_AF-A0A3Q4GPC5-F1
#
_entry.id   AF-A0A3Q4GPC5-F1
#
_cell.length_a   1.000
_cell.length_b   1.000
_cell.length_c   1.000
_cell.angle_alpha   90.00
_cell.angle_beta   90.00
_cell.angle_gamma   90.00
#
_symmetry.space_group_name_H-M   'P 1'
#
loop_
_entity.id
_entity.type
_entity.pdbx_description
1 polymer ?
#
loop_
_entity_poly.entity_id
_entity_poly.type
_entity_poly.pdbx_seq_one_letter_code
_entity_poly.pdbx_strand_id
1 'polypeptide(L)'
;MFSSAWNFIKRHKKKFIFTGALIGGVYLLGKYAQKKFSEIQEREATEYIAQARRQFHFESNQRTCNMTVLSMLPALKEAIVTQLNSESLTTLLKSKPANKLEIWEDLKIISFTRTVVAVYSTCMLVVLLRVQLNIIGGYLYLDNSVGKSTTTPLAPPDVQQQYLSSIQHLLGDGIALTQKQKTVKSCVSLKETWSLLELEQQLNWIRAEVETSSRRSLSWYLLADDENVLADQACGLTENDIMTIKLLNETRDMLDSPDFTTVLKVCLNRGFSRLCDNLAEFFRPLPSDSAPSCAPDSLSAVSLPLAKIIPIINGQINTICSETPSHFVQELLMNDQVKEFAANVYETFSTSQELQK
;
A
#
# COMPACT_ATOMS: atom_id res chain seq x y z
N MET A 1 5.11 84.89 -31.32
CA MET A 1 4.13 83.94 -30.75
C MET A 1 4.66 83.18 -29.51
N PHE A 2 5.94 82.81 -29.46
CA PHE A 2 6.52 82.08 -28.32
C PHE A 2 6.54 82.82 -26.96
N SER A 3 6.66 84.15 -26.93
CA SER A 3 6.72 84.92 -25.66
C SER A 3 5.38 84.99 -24.91
N SER A 4 4.26 84.96 -25.62
CA SER A 4 2.92 85.01 -25.02
C SER A 4 2.54 83.67 -24.38
N ALA A 5 2.89 82.55 -25.04
CA ALA A 5 2.74 81.21 -24.48
C ALA A 5 3.60 81.00 -23.22
N TRP A 6 4.81 81.53 -23.20
CA TRP A 6 5.72 81.46 -22.05
C TRP A 6 5.19 82.20 -20.82
N ASN A 7 4.64 83.40 -21.02
CA ASN A 7 4.05 84.19 -19.93
C ASN A 7 2.77 83.56 -19.36
N PHE A 8 1.97 82.90 -20.20
CA PHE A 8 0.78 82.15 -19.78
C PHE A 8 1.15 80.93 -18.92
N ILE A 9 2.14 80.14 -19.37
CA ILE A 9 2.68 79.00 -18.62
C ILE A 9 3.24 79.46 -17.26
N LYS A 10 3.96 80.58 -17.23
CA LYS A 10 4.56 81.13 -16.00
C LYS A 10 3.50 81.56 -14.98
N ARG A 11 2.35 82.09 -15.43
CA ARG A 11 1.20 82.44 -14.57
C ARG A 11 0.45 81.23 -14.00
N HIS A 12 0.40 80.11 -14.74
CA HIS A 12 -0.34 78.91 -14.33
C HIS A 12 0.55 77.73 -13.87
N LYS A 13 1.85 77.96 -13.64
CA LYS A 13 2.84 76.90 -13.31
C LYS A 13 2.38 75.92 -12.22
N LYS A 14 1.74 76.39 -11.16
CA LYS A 14 1.24 75.54 -10.06
C LYS A 14 0.12 74.60 -10.52
N LYS A 15 -0.77 75.07 -11.42
CA LYS A 15 -1.87 74.26 -11.97
C LYS A 15 -1.36 73.17 -12.91
N PHE A 16 -0.35 73.48 -13.74
CA PHE A 16 0.29 72.49 -14.61
C PHE A 16 1.03 71.41 -13.81
N ILE A 17 1.75 71.79 -12.74
CA ILE A 17 2.43 70.83 -11.87
C ILE A 17 1.40 69.90 -11.20
N PHE A 18 0.32 70.45 -10.65
CA PHE A 18 -0.70 69.63 -9.96
C PHE A 18 -1.42 68.69 -10.93
N THR A 19 -1.76 69.17 -12.13
CA THR A 19 -2.42 68.37 -13.16
C THR A 19 -1.49 67.28 -13.70
N GLY A 20 -0.23 67.61 -13.95
CA GLY A 20 0.78 66.63 -14.37
C GLY A 20 1.05 65.56 -13.31
N ALA A 21 1.11 65.95 -12.03
CA ALA A 21 1.25 65.03 -10.92
C ALA A 21 0.03 64.11 -10.77
N LEU A 22 -1.19 64.65 -10.93
CA LEU A 22 -2.43 63.86 -10.89
C LEU A 22 -2.46 62.83 -12.03
N ILE A 23 -2.23 63.26 -13.27
CA ILE A 23 -2.24 62.38 -14.44
C ILE A 23 -1.12 61.33 -14.34
N GLY A 24 0.08 61.74 -13.94
CA GLY A 24 1.21 60.85 -13.72
C GLY A 24 0.94 59.83 -12.62
N GLY A 25 0.32 60.26 -11.51
CA GLY A 25 -0.07 59.39 -10.39
C GLY A 25 -1.11 58.35 -10.80
N VAL A 26 -2.17 58.76 -11.50
CA VAL A 26 -3.21 57.85 -12.02
C VAL A 26 -2.61 56.84 -13.01
N TYR A 27 -1.73 57.30 -13.91
CA TYR A 27 -1.06 56.43 -14.88
C TYR A 27 -0.17 55.38 -14.19
N LEU A 28 0.64 55.78 -13.21
CA LEU A 28 1.52 54.87 -12.47
C LEU A 28 0.72 53.84 -11.65
N LEU A 29 -0.35 54.28 -10.97
CA LEU A 29 -1.25 53.39 -10.22
C LEU A 29 -1.96 52.39 -11.14
N GLY A 30 -2.49 52.84 -12.28
CA GLY A 30 -3.12 51.97 -13.28
C GLY A 30 -2.15 50.93 -13.83
N LYS A 31 -0.93 51.34 -14.18
CA LYS A 31 0.12 50.42 -14.68
C LYS A 31 0.56 49.42 -13.60
N TYR A 32 0.66 49.85 -12.35
CA TYR A 32 0.97 48.96 -11.23
C TYR A 32 -0.16 47.95 -10.99
N ALA A 33 -1.42 48.39 -11.00
CA ALA A 33 -2.57 47.52 -10.85
C ALA A 33 -2.66 46.47 -11.96
N GLN A 34 -2.47 46.87 -13.24
CA GLN A 34 -2.44 45.94 -14.37
C GLN A 34 -1.31 44.92 -14.25
N LYS A 35 -0.10 45.37 -13.89
CA LYS A 35 1.04 44.47 -13.67
C LYS A 35 0.75 43.49 -12.53
N LYS A 36 0.20 43.98 -11.41
CA LYS A 36 -0.16 43.13 -10.26
C LYS A 36 -1.24 42.11 -10.60
N PHE A 37 -2.23 42.49 -11.40
CA PHE A 37 -3.27 41.56 -11.83
C PHE A 37 -2.70 40.45 -12.73
N SER A 38 -1.82 40.79 -13.67
CA SER A 38 -1.12 39.80 -14.50
C SER A 38 -0.25 38.87 -13.66
N GLU A 39 0.55 39.42 -12.74
CA GLU A 39 1.39 38.63 -11.83
C GLU A 39 0.57 37.66 -10.98
N ILE A 40 -0.59 38.08 -10.47
CA ILE A 40 -1.48 37.21 -9.67
C ILE A 40 -2.07 36.09 -10.55
N GLN A 41 -2.59 36.43 -11.74
CA GLN A 41 -3.14 35.43 -12.66
C GLN A 41 -2.08 34.43 -13.13
N GLU A 42 -0.88 34.91 -13.45
CA GLU A 42 0.25 34.06 -13.85
C GLU A 42 0.67 33.12 -12.72
N ARG A 43 0.70 33.61 -11.46
CA ARG A 43 1.01 32.79 -10.29
C ARG A 43 -0.05 31.71 -10.07
N GLU A 44 -1.33 32.07 -10.07
CA GLU A 44 -2.44 31.12 -9.90
C GLU A 44 -2.46 30.07 -11.02
N ALA A 45 -2.24 30.48 -12.28
CA ALA A 45 -2.13 29.56 -13.41
C ALA A 45 -0.94 28.60 -13.25
N THR A 46 0.19 29.08 -12.77
CA THR A 46 1.40 28.27 -12.55
C THR A 46 1.19 27.25 -11.42
N GLU A 47 0.61 27.69 -10.30
CA GLU A 47 0.26 26.82 -9.16
C GLU A 47 -0.74 25.74 -9.60
N TYR A 48 -1.77 26.13 -10.35
CA TYR A 48 -2.76 25.20 -10.89
C TYR A 48 -2.13 24.15 -11.82
N ILE A 49 -1.26 24.56 -12.75
CA ILE A 49 -0.56 23.64 -13.65
C ILE A 49 0.37 22.69 -12.89
N ALA A 50 1.08 23.19 -11.87
CA ALA A 50 1.95 22.38 -11.03
C ALA A 50 1.16 21.32 -10.26
N GLN A 51 0.04 21.71 -9.65
CA GLN A 51 -0.85 20.79 -8.94
C GLN A 51 -1.45 19.74 -9.89
N ALA A 52 -1.94 20.16 -11.06
CA ALA A 52 -2.49 19.24 -12.06
C ALA A 52 -1.44 18.23 -12.55
N ARG A 53 -0.20 18.67 -12.78
CA ARG A 53 0.91 17.79 -13.17
C ARG A 53 1.24 16.78 -12.07
N ARG A 54 1.32 17.22 -10.82
CA ARG A 54 1.56 16.35 -9.66
C ARG A 54 0.47 15.29 -9.55
N GLN A 55 -0.80 15.69 -9.65
CA GLN A 55 -1.94 14.78 -9.59
C GLN A 55 -1.90 13.75 -10.73
N PHE A 56 -1.62 14.19 -11.96
CA PHE A 56 -1.50 13.28 -13.10
C PHE A 56 -0.36 12.25 -12.89
N HIS A 57 0.79 12.69 -12.39
CA HIS A 57 1.91 11.80 -12.09
C HIS A 57 1.55 10.80 -10.98
N PHE A 58 0.89 11.26 -9.92
CA PHE A 58 0.40 10.41 -8.84
C PHE A 58 -0.59 9.34 -9.33
N GLU A 59 -1.57 9.71 -10.16
CA GLU A 59 -2.54 8.77 -10.73
C GLU A 59 -1.90 7.75 -11.66
N SER A 60 -0.90 8.18 -12.43
CA SER A 60 -0.08 7.26 -13.22
C SER A 60 0.68 6.29 -12.32
N ASN A 61 1.26 6.79 -11.23
CA ASN A 61 1.98 5.99 -10.25
C ASN A 61 1.07 4.96 -9.56
N GLN A 62 -0.18 5.31 -9.25
CA GLN A 62 -1.14 4.38 -8.67
C GLN A 62 -1.50 3.25 -9.63
N ARG A 63 -1.61 3.54 -10.93
CA ARG A 63 -1.81 2.51 -11.97
C ARG A 63 -0.62 1.56 -12.06
N THR A 64 0.60 2.10 -12.02
CA THR A 64 1.82 1.29 -11.95
C THR A 64 1.80 0.38 -10.72
N CYS A 65 1.51 0.93 -9.54
CA CYS A 65 1.41 0.15 -8.30
C CYS A 65 0.39 -0.98 -8.38
N ASN A 66 -0.80 -0.73 -8.93
CA ASN A 66 -1.82 -1.77 -9.13
C ASN A 66 -1.28 -2.90 -10.02
N MET A 67 -0.62 -2.56 -11.13
CA MET A 67 -0.04 -3.55 -12.03
C MET A 67 1.10 -4.33 -11.35
N THR A 68 1.96 -3.65 -10.59
CA THR A 68 3.06 -4.28 -9.86
C THR A 68 2.54 -5.27 -8.83
N VAL A 69 1.53 -4.90 -8.02
CA VAL A 69 0.88 -5.82 -7.07
C VAL A 69 0.40 -7.07 -7.79
N LEU A 70 -0.40 -6.93 -8.86
CA LEU A 70 -0.94 -8.07 -9.60
C LEU A 70 0.16 -8.94 -10.21
N SER A 71 1.25 -8.35 -10.69
CA SER A 71 2.39 -9.07 -11.25
C SER A 71 3.22 -9.83 -10.22
N MET A 72 3.20 -9.40 -8.95
CA MET A 72 3.96 -10.03 -7.85
C MET A 72 3.15 -11.08 -7.07
N LEU A 73 1.82 -11.11 -7.22
CA LEU A 73 0.98 -12.13 -6.57
C LEU A 73 1.38 -13.58 -6.89
N PRO A 74 1.74 -13.96 -8.13
CA PRO A 74 2.18 -15.33 -8.42
C PRO A 74 3.45 -15.70 -7.64
N ALA A 75 4.45 -14.81 -7.62
CA ALA A 75 5.69 -15.01 -6.86
C ALA A 75 5.43 -15.11 -5.35
N LEU A 76 4.52 -14.28 -4.82
CA LEU A 76 4.10 -14.37 -3.43
C LEU A 76 3.42 -15.70 -3.13
N LYS A 77 2.50 -16.14 -3.99
CA LYS A 77 1.81 -17.43 -3.86
C LYS A 77 2.80 -18.59 -3.87
N GLU A 78 3.74 -18.58 -4.82
CA GLU A 78 4.77 -19.61 -4.95
C GLU A 78 5.67 -19.66 -3.71
N ALA A 79 6.11 -18.52 -3.19
CA ALA A 79 6.88 -18.44 -1.96
C ALA A 79 6.12 -19.05 -0.77
N ILE A 80 4.84 -18.71 -0.60
CA ILE A 80 4.00 -19.27 0.47
C ILE A 80 3.81 -20.78 0.29
N VAL A 81 3.48 -21.26 -0.90
CA VAL A 81 3.26 -22.69 -1.17
C VAL A 81 4.53 -23.51 -0.98
N THR A 82 5.67 -22.97 -1.39
CA THR A 82 6.98 -23.64 -1.27
C THR A 82 7.33 -23.85 0.19
N GLN A 83 7.13 -22.84 1.03
CA GLN A 83 7.47 -22.93 2.44
C GLN A 83 6.39 -23.65 3.29
N LEU A 84 5.10 -23.55 2.91
CA LEU A 84 3.96 -24.20 3.57
C LEU A 84 3.33 -25.25 2.66
N ASN A 85 4.12 -26.28 2.34
CA ASN A 85 3.78 -27.31 1.35
C ASN A 85 2.77 -28.35 1.90
N SER A 86 1.48 -28.01 1.82
CA SER A 86 0.37 -28.91 2.19
C SER A 86 0.15 -30.05 1.19
N GLU A 87 0.59 -29.85 -0.05
CA GLU A 87 0.39 -30.75 -1.18
C GLU A 87 1.19 -32.04 -0.96
N SER A 88 2.41 -31.93 -0.42
CA SER A 88 3.25 -33.06 -0.02
C SER A 88 2.61 -33.94 1.06
N LEU A 89 1.93 -33.33 2.04
CA LEU A 89 1.20 -34.06 3.07
C LEU A 89 -0.05 -34.71 2.49
N THR A 90 -0.74 -34.03 1.58
CA THR A 90 -1.94 -34.55 0.91
C THR A 90 -1.59 -35.74 0.01
N THR A 91 -0.46 -35.71 -0.70
CA THR A 91 0.02 -36.86 -1.49
C THR A 91 0.44 -38.02 -0.60
N LEU A 92 1.11 -37.74 0.52
CA LEU A 92 1.44 -38.76 1.51
C LEU A 92 0.18 -39.41 2.09
N LEU A 93 -0.88 -38.66 2.40
CA LEU A 93 -2.15 -39.22 2.87
C LEU A 93 -2.82 -40.15 1.84
N LYS A 94 -2.64 -39.90 0.53
CA LYS A 94 -3.18 -40.76 -0.53
C LYS A 94 -2.50 -42.14 -0.58
N SER A 95 -1.25 -42.27 -0.13
CA SER A 95 -0.54 -43.55 -0.08
C SER A 95 -0.92 -44.44 1.11
N LYS A 96 -1.86 -43.99 1.97
CA LYS A 96 -2.34 -44.70 3.17
C LYS A 96 -1.20 -45.10 4.14
N PRO A 97 -0.43 -44.12 4.64
CA PRO A 97 0.69 -44.36 5.55
C PRO A 97 0.20 -44.81 6.93
N ALA A 98 1.07 -45.50 7.67
CA ALA A 98 0.76 -45.98 9.02
C ALA A 98 0.51 -44.83 10.01
N ASN A 99 1.26 -43.72 9.90
CA ASN A 99 1.15 -42.53 10.73
C ASN A 99 0.12 -41.50 10.21
N LYS A 100 -1.02 -41.98 9.70
CA LYS A 100 -2.07 -41.12 9.11
C LYS A 100 -2.52 -39.99 10.03
N LEU A 101 -2.66 -40.25 11.34
CA LEU A 101 -3.15 -39.25 12.29
C LEU A 101 -2.17 -38.08 12.43
N GLU A 102 -0.88 -38.37 12.58
CA GLU A 102 0.18 -37.34 12.67
C GLU A 102 0.18 -36.44 11.44
N ILE A 103 0.06 -37.03 10.24
CA ILE A 103 0.04 -36.26 8.99
C ILE A 103 -1.20 -35.36 8.90
N TRP A 104 -2.35 -35.78 9.42
CA TRP A 104 -3.54 -34.92 9.50
C TRP A 104 -3.39 -33.78 10.51
N GLU A 105 -2.70 -34.02 11.62
CA GLU A 105 -2.35 -32.99 12.61
C GLU A 105 -1.40 -31.95 12.01
N ASP A 106 -0.38 -32.38 11.26
CA ASP A 106 0.51 -31.47 10.53
C ASP A 106 -0.22 -30.70 9.43
N LEU A 107 -1.09 -31.38 8.67
CA LEU A 107 -1.89 -30.76 7.62
C LEU A 107 -2.85 -29.71 8.20
N LYS A 108 -3.41 -29.95 9.39
CA LYS A 108 -4.22 -28.97 10.12
C LYS A 108 -3.41 -27.69 10.37
N ILE A 109 -2.23 -27.81 10.96
CA ILE A 109 -1.39 -26.65 11.28
C ILE A 109 -1.03 -25.89 10.01
N ILE A 110 -0.48 -26.60 9.00
CA ILE A 110 -0.04 -25.99 7.74
C ILE A 110 -1.20 -25.31 7.01
N SER A 111 -2.40 -25.90 6.97
CA SER A 111 -3.54 -25.32 6.23
C SER A 111 -3.98 -23.97 6.81
N PHE A 112 -4.08 -23.89 8.14
CA PHE A 112 -4.44 -22.65 8.84
C PHE A 112 -3.33 -21.62 8.73
N THR A 113 -2.08 -22.00 9.03
CA THR A 113 -0.92 -21.10 8.91
C THR A 113 -0.81 -20.54 7.49
N ARG A 114 -0.96 -21.38 6.46
CA ARG A 114 -0.89 -20.97 5.06
C ARG A 114 -1.93 -19.93 4.68
N THR A 115 -3.15 -20.11 5.17
CA THR A 115 -4.25 -19.18 4.87
C THR A 115 -4.05 -17.84 5.57
N VAL A 116 -3.63 -17.87 6.83
CA VAL A 116 -3.35 -16.67 7.63
C VAL A 116 -2.19 -15.90 7.02
N VAL A 117 -1.07 -16.57 6.73
CA VAL A 117 0.10 -15.97 6.07
C VAL A 117 -0.30 -15.40 4.71
N ALA A 118 -1.15 -16.08 3.92
CA ALA A 118 -1.64 -15.52 2.66
C ALA A 118 -2.37 -14.18 2.84
N VAL A 119 -3.27 -14.07 3.82
CA VAL A 119 -3.95 -12.79 4.11
C VAL A 119 -2.94 -11.71 4.51
N TYR A 120 -2.06 -12.01 5.48
CA TYR A 120 -1.05 -11.06 5.97
C TYR A 120 -0.13 -10.59 4.85
N SER A 121 0.51 -11.52 4.15
CA SER A 121 1.49 -11.21 3.12
C SER A 121 0.86 -10.48 1.92
N THR A 122 -0.39 -10.78 1.55
CA THR A 122 -1.08 -10.02 0.49
C THR A 122 -1.38 -8.58 0.93
N CYS A 123 -1.86 -8.37 2.16
CA CYS A 123 -2.07 -7.00 2.68
C CYS A 123 -0.76 -6.23 2.78
N MET A 124 0.28 -6.88 3.30
CA MET A 124 1.63 -6.36 3.41
C MET A 124 2.22 -5.96 2.05
N LEU A 125 2.10 -6.83 1.04
CA LEU A 125 2.55 -6.55 -0.33
C LEU A 125 1.88 -5.29 -0.90
N VAL A 126 0.56 -5.17 -0.75
CA VAL A 126 -0.20 -4.00 -1.24
C VAL A 126 0.29 -2.71 -0.58
N VAL A 127 0.36 -2.67 0.76
CA VAL A 127 0.70 -1.43 1.47
C VAL A 127 2.19 -1.09 1.29
N LEU A 128 3.08 -2.09 1.29
CA LEU A 128 4.51 -1.86 1.05
C LEU A 128 4.77 -1.32 -0.36
N LEU A 129 4.15 -1.87 -1.40
CA LEU A 129 4.28 -1.34 -2.76
C LEU A 129 3.69 0.06 -2.89
N ARG A 130 2.63 0.41 -2.12
CA ARG A 130 2.14 1.79 -2.04
C ARG A 130 3.18 2.71 -1.40
N VAL A 131 3.87 2.29 -0.35
CA VAL A 131 4.97 3.08 0.24
C VAL A 131 6.09 3.24 -0.79
N GLN A 132 6.66 2.13 -1.26
CA GLN A 132 7.86 2.13 -2.11
C GLN A 132 7.66 2.92 -3.40
N LEU A 133 6.55 2.66 -4.12
CA LEU A 133 6.31 3.33 -5.40
C LEU A 133 5.97 4.82 -5.23
N ASN A 134 5.36 5.24 -4.11
CA ASN A 134 5.08 6.66 -3.89
C ASN A 134 6.30 7.43 -3.38
N ILE A 135 7.20 6.80 -2.61
CA ILE A 135 8.52 7.37 -2.29
C ILE A 135 9.30 7.60 -3.59
N ILE A 136 9.59 6.54 -4.35
CA ILE A 136 10.40 6.67 -5.57
C ILE A 136 9.70 7.54 -6.62
N GLY A 137 8.37 7.47 -6.73
CA GLY A 137 7.57 8.32 -7.59
C GLY A 137 7.69 9.80 -7.24
N GLY A 138 7.81 10.13 -5.95
CA GLY A 138 8.06 11.50 -5.49
C GLY A 138 9.43 12.03 -5.91
N TYR A 139 10.47 11.22 -5.74
CA TYR A 139 11.83 11.54 -6.22
C TYR A 139 11.87 11.73 -7.74
N LEU A 140 11.20 10.86 -8.51
CA LEU A 140 11.09 11.01 -9.97
C LEU A 140 10.31 12.26 -10.38
N TYR A 141 9.31 12.65 -9.60
CA TYR A 141 8.61 13.92 -9.83
C TYR A 141 9.53 15.12 -9.61
N LEU A 142 10.36 15.10 -8.55
CA LEU A 142 11.33 16.15 -8.28
C LEU A 142 12.39 16.25 -9.40
N ASP A 143 12.96 15.12 -9.84
CA ASP A 143 13.91 15.07 -10.96
C ASP A 143 13.34 15.68 -12.25
N ASN A 144 12.04 15.52 -12.49
CA ASN A 144 11.35 16.08 -13.66
C ASN A 144 10.88 17.53 -13.48
N SER A 145 10.69 18.00 -12.24
CA SER A 145 10.07 19.30 -11.94
C SER A 145 11.06 20.42 -11.66
N VAL A 146 12.25 20.12 -11.11
CA VAL A 146 13.30 21.10 -10.79
C VAL A 146 13.94 21.73 -12.06
N GLY A 147 13.50 21.30 -13.24
CA GLY A 147 14.05 21.75 -14.51
C GLY A 147 15.42 21.10 -14.73
N LYS A 148 15.87 21.06 -15.99
CA LYS A 148 17.19 20.54 -16.37
C LYS A 148 18.32 21.47 -15.89
N SER A 149 18.36 21.84 -14.60
CA SER A 149 19.62 22.29 -14.01
C SER A 149 20.64 21.16 -14.17
N THR A 150 21.90 21.51 -14.30
CA THR A 150 23.06 20.62 -14.52
C THR A 150 23.36 19.72 -13.30
N THR A 151 22.33 19.25 -12.62
CA THR A 151 22.36 18.38 -11.44
C THR A 151 22.04 16.96 -11.89
N THR A 152 22.88 16.02 -11.47
CA THR A 152 22.65 14.58 -11.66
C THR A 152 21.28 14.19 -11.08
N PRO A 153 20.50 13.33 -11.77
CA PRO A 153 19.21 12.88 -11.27
C PRO A 153 19.38 12.20 -9.91
N LEU A 154 18.46 12.43 -8.98
CA LEU A 154 18.47 11.86 -7.64
C LEU A 154 18.20 10.35 -7.67
N ALA A 155 17.29 9.92 -8.55
CA ALA A 155 16.86 8.52 -8.67
C ALA A 155 17.05 7.99 -10.09
N PRO A 156 18.30 7.75 -10.55
CA PRO A 156 18.56 7.12 -11.84
C PRO A 156 18.03 5.66 -11.89
N PRO A 157 17.88 5.05 -13.09
CA PRO A 157 17.22 3.75 -13.24
C PRO A 157 17.84 2.60 -12.43
N ASP A 158 19.15 2.61 -12.23
CA ASP A 158 19.90 1.67 -11.39
C ASP A 158 19.50 1.77 -9.92
N VAL A 159 19.41 3.00 -9.38
CA VAL A 159 18.92 3.24 -8.00
C VAL A 159 17.47 2.81 -7.86
N GLN A 160 16.62 3.10 -8.85
CA GLN A 160 15.21 2.66 -8.84
C GLN A 160 15.11 1.13 -8.76
N GLN A 161 15.85 0.41 -9.62
CA GLN A 161 15.82 -1.04 -9.66
C GLN A 161 16.38 -1.66 -8.38
N GLN A 162 17.50 -1.14 -7.87
CA GLN A 162 18.11 -1.61 -6.63
C GLN A 162 17.18 -1.39 -5.44
N TYR A 163 16.59 -0.19 -5.29
CA TYR A 163 15.63 0.11 -4.24
C TYR A 163 14.40 -0.81 -4.28
N LEU A 164 13.77 -0.96 -5.46
CA LEU A 164 12.57 -1.79 -5.60
C LEU A 164 12.86 -3.29 -5.41
N SER A 165 14.12 -3.73 -5.56
CA SER A 165 14.51 -5.12 -5.28
C SER A 165 14.39 -5.51 -3.80
N SER A 166 14.33 -4.54 -2.88
CA SER A 166 14.13 -4.79 -1.44
C SER A 166 12.82 -5.52 -1.12
N ILE A 167 11.84 -5.53 -2.03
CA ILE A 167 10.62 -6.33 -1.93
C ILE A 167 10.90 -7.85 -1.80
N GLN A 168 12.08 -8.29 -2.22
CA GLN A 168 12.52 -9.68 -2.09
C GLN A 168 12.57 -10.14 -0.63
N HIS A 169 12.80 -9.24 0.33
CA HIS A 169 12.76 -9.58 1.76
C HIS A 169 11.37 -10.09 2.16
N LEU A 170 10.31 -9.38 1.76
CA LEU A 170 8.93 -9.81 1.99
C LEU A 170 8.66 -11.16 1.31
N LEU A 171 9.14 -11.36 0.08
CA LEU A 171 8.92 -12.60 -0.68
C LEU A 171 9.80 -13.79 -0.23
N GLY A 172 10.81 -13.54 0.60
CA GLY A 172 11.77 -14.54 1.08
C GLY A 172 11.71 -14.73 2.59
N ASP A 173 12.70 -14.17 3.29
CA ASP A 173 12.90 -14.35 4.74
C ASP A 173 11.73 -13.81 5.58
N GLY A 174 11.06 -12.76 5.11
CA GLY A 174 9.86 -12.21 5.75
C GLY A 174 8.75 -13.26 5.91
N ILE A 175 8.43 -14.02 4.85
CA ILE A 175 7.45 -15.10 4.91
C ILE A 175 7.94 -16.25 5.81
N ALA A 176 9.23 -16.61 5.74
CA ALA A 176 9.78 -17.72 6.52
C ALA A 176 9.71 -17.51 8.03
N LEU A 177 9.86 -16.26 8.48
CA LEU A 177 9.80 -15.93 9.89
C LEU A 177 8.37 -15.97 10.46
N THR A 178 7.34 -15.69 9.65
CA THR A 178 5.93 -15.82 10.10
C THR A 178 5.55 -17.27 10.43
N GLN A 179 6.21 -18.26 9.83
CA GLN A 179 5.92 -19.69 10.03
C GLN A 179 6.46 -20.27 11.34
N LYS A 180 7.50 -19.66 11.91
CA LYS A 180 8.09 -20.12 13.17
C LYS A 180 7.22 -19.83 14.38
N GLN A 181 6.23 -18.95 14.24
CA GLN A 181 5.17 -18.79 15.23
C GLN A 181 4.18 -19.95 15.04
N LYS A 182 4.23 -20.97 15.91
CA LYS A 182 3.29 -22.10 15.89
C LYS A 182 1.91 -21.61 16.33
N THR A 183 1.15 -21.04 15.41
CA THR A 183 -0.03 -20.22 15.72
C THR A 183 -1.31 -21.01 15.96
N VAL A 184 -1.36 -22.33 15.77
CA VAL A 184 -2.59 -23.10 15.96
C VAL A 184 -2.50 -23.87 17.29
N LYS A 185 -3.54 -23.77 18.12
CA LYS A 185 -3.72 -24.65 19.29
C LYS A 185 -3.66 -26.11 18.82
N SER A 186 -2.53 -26.77 19.06
CA SER A 186 -2.36 -28.21 18.79
C SER A 186 -3.34 -29.09 19.58
N CYS A 187 -4.02 -28.51 20.58
CA CYS A 187 -4.91 -29.20 21.51
C CYS A 187 -6.32 -29.52 20.95
N VAL A 188 -6.69 -29.00 19.78
CA VAL A 188 -8.04 -29.23 19.19
C VAL A 188 -8.10 -30.56 18.45
N SER A 189 -9.11 -31.39 18.71
CA SER A 189 -9.28 -32.68 18.04
C SER A 189 -9.78 -32.53 16.59
N LEU A 190 -9.27 -33.35 15.67
CA LEU A 190 -9.77 -33.42 14.28
C LEU A 190 -11.26 -33.81 14.15
N LYS A 191 -11.83 -34.44 15.19
CA LYS A 191 -13.24 -34.86 15.24
C LYS A 191 -14.17 -33.76 15.75
N GLU A 192 -13.63 -32.71 16.34
CA GLU A 192 -14.40 -31.58 16.85
C GLU A 192 -15.15 -30.91 15.70
N THR A 193 -16.40 -30.55 15.93
CA THR A 193 -17.24 -29.87 14.94
C THR A 193 -17.28 -28.40 15.26
N TRP A 194 -16.97 -27.56 14.27
CA TRP A 194 -17.03 -26.11 14.41
C TRP A 194 -18.10 -25.53 13.50
N SER A 195 -18.83 -24.56 14.02
CA SER A 195 -19.63 -23.58 13.29
C SER A 195 -18.72 -22.52 12.64
N LEU A 196 -19.28 -21.72 11.75
CA LEU A 196 -18.58 -20.57 11.15
C LEU A 196 -18.09 -19.59 12.23
N LEU A 197 -18.88 -19.36 13.27
CA LEU A 197 -18.53 -18.46 14.37
C LEU A 197 -17.33 -18.97 15.18
N GLU A 198 -17.29 -20.27 15.47
CA GLU A 198 -16.15 -20.89 16.17
C GLU A 198 -14.89 -20.82 15.30
N LEU A 199 -15.01 -21.03 13.99
CA LEU A 199 -13.89 -20.87 13.07
C LEU A 199 -13.38 -19.42 13.03
N GLU A 200 -14.28 -18.44 12.98
CA GLU A 200 -13.93 -17.02 13.04
C GLU A 200 -13.21 -16.68 14.37
N GLN A 201 -13.70 -17.20 15.49
CA GLN A 201 -13.05 -17.00 16.80
C GLN A 201 -11.64 -17.60 16.82
N GLN A 202 -11.41 -18.76 16.19
CA GLN A 202 -10.07 -19.34 16.08
C GLN A 202 -9.16 -18.50 15.20
N LEU A 203 -9.64 -17.99 14.07
CA LEU A 203 -8.87 -17.07 13.23
C LEU A 203 -8.51 -15.78 13.99
N ASN A 204 -9.43 -15.22 14.76
CA ASN A 204 -9.18 -14.04 15.59
C ASN A 204 -8.19 -14.33 16.73
N TRP A 205 -8.23 -15.54 17.32
CA TRP A 205 -7.24 -15.94 18.33
C TRP A 205 -5.85 -16.08 17.72
N ILE A 206 -5.73 -16.73 16.57
CA ILE A 206 -4.48 -16.83 15.80
C ILE A 206 -3.95 -15.42 15.50
N ARG A 207 -4.82 -14.53 15.03
CA ARG A 207 -4.49 -13.15 14.70
C ARG A 207 -3.95 -12.38 15.90
N ALA A 208 -4.61 -12.50 17.05
CA ALA A 208 -4.14 -11.90 18.28
C ALA A 208 -2.74 -12.40 18.64
N GLU A 209 -2.49 -13.70 18.57
CA GLU A 209 -1.17 -14.28 18.84
C GLU A 209 -0.08 -13.73 17.90
N VAL A 210 -0.34 -13.60 16.60
CA VAL A 210 0.62 -13.01 15.65
C VAL A 210 0.93 -11.55 15.99
N GLU A 211 -0.12 -10.77 16.28
CA GLU A 211 0.00 -9.33 16.51
C GLU A 211 0.53 -8.97 17.91
N THR A 212 0.29 -9.81 18.93
CA THR A 212 0.73 -9.54 20.32
C THR A 212 1.98 -10.29 20.75
N SER A 213 2.20 -11.50 20.23
CA SER A 213 3.31 -12.36 20.69
C SER A 213 4.59 -12.16 19.89
N SER A 214 4.52 -11.43 18.77
CA SER A 214 5.71 -11.00 18.07
C SER A 214 6.42 -9.94 18.90
N ARG A 215 7.67 -10.23 19.33
CA ARG A 215 8.57 -9.23 19.92
C ARG A 215 8.90 -8.08 18.95
N ARG A 216 8.57 -8.23 17.67
CA ARG A 216 8.91 -7.32 16.57
C ARG A 216 7.65 -6.83 15.89
N SER A 217 7.64 -5.56 15.51
CA SER A 217 6.57 -4.95 14.72
C SER A 217 6.33 -5.71 13.41
N LEU A 218 5.13 -5.61 12.85
CA LEU A 218 4.83 -6.18 11.53
C LEU A 218 5.73 -5.60 10.42
N SER A 219 6.31 -4.40 10.63
CA SER A 219 7.30 -3.80 9.72
C SER A 219 8.54 -4.67 9.50
N TRP A 220 8.90 -5.52 10.48
CA TRP A 220 10.02 -6.45 10.36
C TRP A 220 9.89 -7.46 9.22
N TYR A 221 8.66 -7.87 8.90
CA TYR A 221 8.40 -8.82 7.82
C TYR A 221 8.42 -8.17 6.43
N LEU A 222 8.37 -6.83 6.37
CA LEU A 222 8.26 -6.05 5.15
C LEU A 222 9.62 -5.66 4.58
N LEU A 223 10.56 -5.30 5.46
CA LEU A 223 11.87 -4.81 5.07
C LEU A 223 12.94 -5.38 6.01
N ALA A 224 14.12 -5.63 5.47
CA ALA A 224 15.27 -6.06 6.26
C ALA A 224 15.67 -4.98 7.26
N ASP A 225 16.18 -5.41 8.42
CA ASP A 225 16.64 -4.50 9.46
C ASP A 225 17.83 -3.65 8.98
N ASP A 226 18.04 -2.49 9.59
CA ASP A 226 19.23 -1.67 9.32
C ASP A 226 20.51 -2.34 9.85
N GLU A 227 20.40 -3.14 10.92
CA GLU A 227 21.48 -3.97 11.46
C GLU A 227 21.91 -5.13 10.55
N ASN A 228 21.08 -5.52 9.56
CA ASN A 228 21.41 -6.61 8.63
C ASN A 228 22.48 -6.16 7.62
N VAL A 229 23.22 -7.13 7.06
CA VAL A 229 24.21 -6.87 6.00
C VAL A 229 23.50 -6.19 4.81
N LEU A 230 24.09 -5.12 4.26
CA LEU A 230 23.49 -4.33 3.19
C LEU A 230 23.01 -5.19 2.01
N ALA A 231 23.78 -6.21 1.63
CA ALA A 231 23.44 -7.14 0.56
C ALA A 231 22.13 -7.90 0.76
N ASP A 232 21.68 -8.07 2.02
CA ASP A 232 20.41 -8.72 2.35
C ASP A 232 19.23 -7.73 2.29
N GLN A 233 19.51 -6.41 2.28
CA GLN A 233 18.49 -5.37 2.26
C GLN A 233 18.00 -5.06 0.83
N ALA A 234 18.87 -5.17 -0.16
CA ALA A 234 18.56 -5.03 -1.57
C ALA A 234 19.62 -5.71 -2.45
N CYS A 235 19.23 -6.11 -3.66
CA CYS A 235 20.08 -6.84 -4.59
C CYS A 235 21.36 -6.06 -4.93
N GLY A 236 22.50 -6.57 -4.47
CA GLY A 236 23.82 -5.99 -4.76
C GLY A 236 24.09 -4.66 -4.06
N LEU A 237 23.40 -4.37 -2.95
CA LEU A 237 23.59 -3.12 -2.19
C LEU A 237 24.96 -3.07 -1.50
N THR A 238 25.65 -1.95 -1.67
CA THR A 238 26.94 -1.64 -1.07
C THR A 238 26.91 -0.30 -0.33
N GLU A 239 27.92 -0.04 0.49
CA GLU A 239 28.06 1.23 1.22
C GLU A 239 28.14 2.47 0.29
N ASN A 240 28.52 2.28 -0.97
CA ASN A 240 28.61 3.36 -1.96
C ASN A 240 27.23 3.78 -2.50
N ASP A 241 26.19 2.97 -2.32
CA ASP A 241 24.85 3.19 -2.86
C ASP A 241 24.03 4.11 -1.94
N ILE A 242 24.58 5.30 -1.67
CA ILE A 242 24.09 6.26 -0.66
C ILE A 242 22.60 6.60 -0.88
N MET A 243 22.19 6.81 -2.13
CA MET A 243 20.80 7.15 -2.45
C MET A 243 19.85 5.98 -2.19
N THR A 244 20.24 4.75 -2.53
CA THR A 244 19.42 3.57 -2.25
C THR A 244 19.28 3.34 -0.74
N ILE A 245 20.38 3.48 0.01
CA ILE A 245 20.37 3.40 1.48
C ILE A 245 19.44 4.45 2.08
N LYS A 246 19.50 5.69 1.58
CA LYS A 246 18.62 6.78 2.00
C LYS A 246 17.14 6.42 1.77
N LEU A 247 16.78 5.94 0.58
CA LEU A 247 15.40 5.53 0.26
C LEU A 247 14.91 4.39 1.15
N LEU A 248 15.78 3.42 1.47
CA LEU A 248 15.46 2.33 2.39
C LEU A 248 15.19 2.85 3.80
N ASN A 249 15.99 3.79 4.30
CA ASN A 249 15.77 4.40 5.61
C ASN A 249 14.47 5.21 5.67
N GLU A 250 14.20 6.03 4.65
CA GLU A 250 12.92 6.75 4.53
C GLU A 250 11.72 5.78 4.46
N THR A 251 11.93 4.59 3.88
CA THR A 251 10.93 3.52 3.88
C THR A 251 10.74 2.97 5.28
N ARG A 252 11.81 2.68 6.04
CA ARG A 252 11.71 2.21 7.44
C ARG A 252 10.94 3.21 8.30
N ASP A 253 11.28 4.50 8.21
CA ASP A 253 10.60 5.57 8.93
C ASP A 253 9.08 5.58 8.61
N MET A 254 8.73 5.38 7.34
CA MET A 254 7.33 5.29 6.92
C MET A 254 6.63 4.03 7.44
N LEU A 255 7.31 2.88 7.44
CA LEU A 255 6.77 1.61 7.94
C LEU A 255 6.56 1.62 9.47
N ASP A 256 7.36 2.37 10.21
CA ASP A 256 7.21 2.53 11.67
C ASP A 256 6.22 3.65 12.05
N SER A 257 5.68 4.37 11.07
CA SER A 257 4.68 5.41 11.31
C SER A 257 3.34 4.84 11.82
N PRO A 258 2.61 5.60 12.65
CA PRO A 258 1.27 5.20 13.11
C PRO A 258 0.26 5.13 11.96
N ASP A 259 0.44 5.95 10.93
CA ASP A 259 -0.43 5.97 9.75
C ASP A 259 -0.30 4.67 8.96
N PHE A 260 0.94 4.21 8.73
CA PHE A 260 1.18 2.90 8.12
C PHE A 260 0.52 1.77 8.91
N THR A 261 0.73 1.75 10.23
CA THR A 261 0.15 0.73 11.13
C THR A 261 -1.38 0.72 11.04
N THR A 262 -1.99 1.90 11.00
CA THR A 262 -3.46 2.06 10.88
C THR A 262 -3.97 1.51 9.56
N VAL A 263 -3.32 1.87 8.45
CA VAL A 263 -3.69 1.43 7.10
C VAL A 263 -3.50 -0.07 6.94
N LEU A 264 -2.39 -0.63 7.42
CA LEU A 264 -2.15 -2.07 7.41
C LEU A 264 -3.23 -2.81 8.21
N LYS A 265 -3.61 -2.31 9.40
CA LYS A 265 -4.67 -2.89 10.23
C LYS A 265 -6.03 -2.87 9.53
N VAL A 266 -6.36 -1.80 8.82
CA VAL A 266 -7.56 -1.71 7.98
C VAL A 266 -7.54 -2.79 6.90
N CYS A 267 -6.42 -2.94 6.18
CA CYS A 267 -6.27 -3.95 5.14
C CYS A 267 -6.43 -5.37 5.71
N LEU A 268 -5.79 -5.66 6.85
CA LEU A 268 -5.90 -6.95 7.53
C LEU A 268 -7.33 -7.23 7.98
N ASN A 269 -8.02 -6.27 8.60
CA ASN A 269 -9.42 -6.41 9.01
C ASN A 269 -10.31 -6.77 7.82
N ARG A 270 -10.15 -6.07 6.69
CA ARG A 270 -10.90 -6.38 5.47
C ARG A 270 -10.54 -7.75 4.90
N GLY A 271 -9.27 -8.13 4.92
CA GLY A 271 -8.83 -9.44 4.43
C GLY A 271 -9.36 -10.60 5.24
N PHE A 272 -9.34 -10.52 6.56
CA PHE A 272 -9.96 -11.55 7.41
C PHE A 272 -11.49 -11.57 7.28
N SER A 273 -12.14 -10.41 7.14
CA SER A 273 -13.59 -10.37 6.89
C SER A 273 -13.94 -11.07 5.57
N ARG A 274 -13.19 -10.77 4.50
CA ARG A 274 -13.36 -11.42 3.20
C ARG A 274 -13.06 -12.92 3.24
N LEU A 275 -12.06 -13.34 4.00
CA LEU A 275 -11.79 -14.76 4.24
C LEU A 275 -13.01 -15.43 4.89
N CYS A 276 -13.58 -14.83 5.94
CA CYS A 276 -14.78 -15.35 6.59
C CYS A 276 -15.98 -15.42 5.62
N ASP A 277 -16.18 -14.40 4.77
CA ASP A 277 -17.23 -14.39 3.74
C ASP A 277 -17.06 -15.56 2.75
N ASN A 278 -15.83 -15.81 2.29
CA ASN A 278 -15.52 -16.93 1.39
C ASN A 278 -15.76 -18.27 2.08
N LEU A 279 -15.43 -18.37 3.37
CA LEU A 279 -15.65 -19.59 4.15
C LEU A 279 -17.14 -19.85 4.41
N ALA A 280 -17.95 -18.80 4.56
CA ALA A 280 -19.37 -18.90 4.88
C ALA A 280 -20.18 -19.71 3.86
N GLU A 281 -19.76 -19.72 2.58
CA GLU A 281 -20.40 -20.51 1.53
C GLU A 281 -20.42 -22.01 1.85
N PHE A 282 -19.38 -22.52 2.52
CA PHE A 282 -19.25 -23.93 2.86
C PHE A 282 -20.04 -24.34 4.12
N PHE A 283 -20.56 -23.37 4.88
CA PHE A 283 -21.40 -23.58 6.05
C PHE A 283 -22.89 -23.34 5.76
N ARG A 284 -23.30 -23.36 4.49
CA ARG A 284 -24.72 -23.28 4.11
C ARG A 284 -25.37 -24.67 4.09
N PRO A 285 -26.65 -24.80 4.49
CA PRO A 285 -27.40 -26.03 4.28
C PRO A 285 -27.49 -26.36 2.79
N LEU A 286 -27.31 -27.62 2.41
CA LEU A 286 -27.51 -28.04 1.03
C LEU A 286 -28.98 -27.82 0.65
N PRO A 287 -29.31 -27.19 -0.50
CA PRO A 287 -30.69 -27.08 -0.95
C PRO A 287 -31.24 -28.50 -1.12
N SER A 288 -32.29 -28.83 -0.36
CA SER A 288 -32.94 -30.14 -0.45
C SER A 288 -33.72 -30.20 -1.75
N ASP A 289 -33.32 -31.08 -2.68
CA ASP A 289 -34.10 -31.48 -3.84
C ASP A 289 -35.31 -32.32 -3.35
N SER A 290 -36.31 -31.71 -2.71
CA SER A 290 -37.69 -32.23 -2.61
C SER A 290 -38.64 -31.28 -1.88
N ALA A 291 -39.69 -30.89 -2.60
CA ALA A 291 -40.97 -30.32 -2.16
C ALA A 291 -41.07 -28.79 -1.91
N PRO A 292 -42.11 -28.12 -2.49
CA PRO A 292 -42.46 -26.75 -2.16
C PRO A 292 -43.37 -26.75 -0.93
N SER A 293 -42.81 -26.47 0.24
CA SER A 293 -43.62 -26.13 1.41
C SER A 293 -42.97 -25.01 2.21
N CYS A 294 -43.70 -23.91 2.32
CA CYS A 294 -43.43 -22.73 3.12
C CYS A 294 -42.79 -23.03 4.48
N ALA A 295 -41.56 -22.57 4.66
CA ALA A 295 -41.09 -21.91 5.88
C ALA A 295 -39.87 -21.05 5.50
N PRO A 296 -39.90 -19.71 5.65
CA PRO A 296 -38.66 -18.96 5.78
C PRO A 296 -38.04 -19.36 7.13
N ASP A 297 -36.71 -19.34 7.26
CA ASP A 297 -36.00 -19.49 8.53
C ASP A 297 -35.69 -20.93 9.02
N SER A 298 -35.13 -21.78 8.16
CA SER A 298 -34.21 -22.83 8.63
C SER A 298 -32.76 -22.38 8.50
N LEU A 299 -32.39 -21.31 9.22
CA LEU A 299 -31.00 -20.92 9.48
C LEU A 299 -30.40 -21.83 10.56
N SER A 300 -30.45 -23.15 10.37
CA SER A 300 -29.72 -24.06 11.26
C SER A 300 -28.22 -23.78 11.10
N ALA A 301 -27.55 -23.35 12.18
CA ALA A 301 -26.10 -23.18 12.19
C ALA A 301 -25.47 -24.52 11.80
N VAL A 302 -24.91 -24.59 10.58
CA VAL A 302 -24.21 -25.79 10.11
C VAL A 302 -22.86 -25.84 10.81
N SER A 303 -22.57 -26.96 11.45
CA SER A 303 -21.24 -27.25 12.00
C SER A 303 -20.57 -28.35 11.18
N LEU A 304 -19.28 -28.16 10.89
CA LEU A 304 -18.48 -29.10 10.13
C LEU A 304 -17.38 -29.70 11.01
N PRO A 305 -17.11 -31.02 10.90
CA PRO A 305 -15.92 -31.59 11.51
C PRO A 305 -14.65 -30.89 11.02
N LEU A 306 -13.68 -30.66 11.90
CA LEU A 306 -12.43 -29.99 11.56
C LEU A 306 -11.69 -30.65 10.39
N ALA A 307 -11.72 -31.98 10.30
CA ALA A 307 -11.17 -32.71 9.16
C ALA A 307 -11.76 -32.30 7.79
N LYS A 308 -13.01 -31.80 7.75
CA LYS A 308 -13.63 -31.24 6.53
C LYS A 308 -13.31 -29.75 6.34
N ILE A 309 -13.08 -29.01 7.41
CA ILE A 309 -12.69 -27.58 7.37
C ILE A 309 -11.26 -27.42 6.84
N ILE A 310 -10.35 -28.32 7.20
CA ILE A 310 -8.94 -28.29 6.78
C ILE A 310 -8.79 -28.10 5.26
N PRO A 311 -9.36 -28.94 4.37
CA PRO A 311 -9.22 -28.74 2.94
C PRO A 311 -9.88 -27.44 2.42
N ILE A 312 -10.97 -26.98 3.06
CA ILE A 312 -11.65 -25.72 2.71
C ILE A 312 -10.73 -24.54 2.97
N ILE A 313 -10.14 -24.47 4.17
CA ILE A 313 -9.17 -23.45 4.55
C ILE A 313 -7.94 -23.54 3.67
N ASN A 314 -7.39 -24.75 3.51
CA ASN A 314 -6.20 -24.97 2.69
C ASN A 314 -6.38 -24.44 1.25
N GLY A 315 -7.59 -24.53 0.68
CA GLY A 315 -7.90 -24.02 -0.65
C GLY A 315 -7.94 -22.51 -0.79
N GLN A 316 -8.08 -21.75 0.31
CA GLN A 316 -8.29 -20.29 0.28
C GLN A 316 -7.12 -19.52 -0.34
N ILE A 317 -5.90 -20.04 -0.28
CA ILE A 317 -4.73 -19.43 -0.92
C ILE A 317 -4.92 -19.19 -2.42
N ASN A 318 -5.69 -20.04 -3.10
CA ASN A 318 -5.96 -19.89 -4.53
C ASN A 318 -6.90 -18.72 -4.84
N THR A 319 -7.75 -18.34 -3.87
CA THR A 319 -8.65 -17.18 -3.98
C THR A 319 -7.95 -15.91 -3.49
N ILE A 320 -7.21 -15.99 -2.38
CA ILE A 320 -6.49 -14.86 -1.78
C ILE A 320 -5.40 -14.35 -2.73
N CYS A 321 -4.52 -15.25 -3.21
CA CYS A 321 -3.41 -14.91 -4.10
C CYS A 321 -3.68 -15.30 -5.56
N SER A 322 -4.91 -15.07 -6.04
CA SER A 322 -5.29 -15.40 -7.43
C SER A 322 -4.63 -14.47 -8.45
N GLU A 323 -4.20 -15.02 -9.59
CA GLU A 323 -3.63 -14.25 -10.72
C GLU A 323 -4.70 -13.45 -11.46
N THR A 324 -5.91 -14.01 -11.58
CA THR A 324 -7.09 -13.23 -11.93
C THR A 324 -7.43 -12.36 -10.74
N PRO A 325 -7.60 -11.03 -10.92
CA PRO A 325 -7.72 -10.12 -9.80
C PRO A 325 -8.93 -10.53 -8.95
N SER A 326 -8.66 -11.17 -7.83
CA SER A 326 -9.69 -11.63 -6.91
C SER A 326 -10.40 -10.42 -6.33
N HIS A 327 -11.68 -10.58 -5.99
CA HIS A 327 -12.42 -9.52 -5.30
C HIS A 327 -11.66 -9.01 -4.06
N PHE A 328 -10.91 -9.90 -3.39
CA PHE A 328 -10.06 -9.52 -2.26
C PHE A 328 -8.97 -8.50 -2.63
N VAL A 329 -8.10 -8.82 -3.60
CA VAL A 329 -7.00 -7.91 -3.97
C VAL A 329 -7.56 -6.61 -4.57
N GLN A 330 -8.61 -6.70 -5.40
CA GLN A 330 -9.26 -5.51 -5.95
C GLN A 330 -9.79 -4.58 -4.87
N GLU A 331 -10.41 -5.13 -3.81
CA GLU A 331 -10.92 -4.34 -2.69
C GLU A 331 -9.81 -3.65 -1.89
N LEU A 332 -8.65 -4.30 -1.74
CA LEU A 332 -7.48 -3.67 -1.15
C LEU A 332 -6.94 -2.53 -2.03
N LEU A 333 -6.82 -2.76 -3.34
CA LEU A 333 -6.31 -1.77 -4.29
C LEU A 333 -7.23 -0.56 -4.43
N MET A 334 -8.54 -0.76 -4.28
CA MET A 334 -9.57 0.28 -4.39
C MET A 334 -9.89 0.97 -3.07
N ASN A 335 -9.32 0.53 -1.94
CA ASN A 335 -9.60 1.08 -0.63
C ASN A 335 -9.18 2.56 -0.53
N ASP A 336 -10.12 3.43 -0.18
CA ASP A 336 -9.89 4.88 -0.10
C ASP A 336 -8.87 5.25 0.98
N GLN A 337 -8.83 4.55 2.12
CA GLN A 337 -7.83 4.80 3.17
C GLN A 337 -6.40 4.47 2.70
N VAL A 338 -6.26 3.46 1.83
CA VAL A 338 -4.97 3.10 1.22
C VAL A 338 -4.56 4.15 0.18
N LYS A 339 -5.52 4.68 -0.61
CA LYS A 339 -5.27 5.73 -1.60
C LYS A 339 -4.89 7.06 -0.94
N GLU A 340 -5.58 7.43 0.14
CA GLU A 340 -5.30 8.64 0.91
C GLU A 340 -3.91 8.58 1.54
N PHE A 341 -3.57 7.46 2.19
CA PHE A 341 -2.22 7.23 2.69
C PHE A 341 -1.15 7.32 1.59
N ALA A 342 -1.41 6.69 0.44
CA ALA A 342 -0.51 6.76 -0.72
C ALA A 342 -0.31 8.20 -1.23
N ALA A 343 -1.37 9.01 -1.22
CA ALA A 343 -1.31 10.43 -1.59
C ALA A 343 -0.44 11.22 -0.59
N ASN A 344 -0.61 11.00 0.71
CA ASN A 344 0.19 11.65 1.76
C ASN A 344 1.68 11.30 1.65
N VAL A 345 1.99 10.01 1.43
CA VAL A 345 3.37 9.57 1.17
C VAL A 345 3.90 10.28 -0.07
N TYR A 346 3.18 10.21 -1.20
CA TYR A 346 3.62 10.82 -2.45
C TYR A 346 3.84 12.33 -2.32
N GLU A 347 2.95 13.06 -1.64
CA GLU A 347 3.08 14.49 -1.40
C GLU A 347 4.31 14.84 -0.56
N THR A 348 4.59 14.04 0.47
CA THR A 348 5.75 14.19 1.35
C THR A 348 7.06 14.10 0.54
N PHE A 349 7.16 13.14 -0.38
CA PHE A 349 8.37 12.90 -1.17
C PHE A 349 8.41 13.66 -2.51
N SER A 350 7.34 14.37 -2.88
CA SER A 350 7.25 15.16 -4.14
C SER A 350 7.25 16.68 -3.92
N THR A 351 7.51 17.12 -2.69
CA THR A 351 7.60 18.54 -2.33
C THR A 351 9.05 18.89 -1.96
N SER A 352 9.63 19.89 -2.61
CA SER A 352 11.02 20.31 -2.32
C SER A 352 11.15 20.79 -0.88
N GLN A 353 12.09 20.20 -0.13
CA GLN A 353 12.40 20.58 1.27
C GLN A 353 12.85 22.04 1.44
N GLU A 354 13.19 22.75 0.37
CA GLU A 354 13.51 24.19 0.39
C GLU A 354 12.30 25.10 0.67
N LEU A 355 11.07 24.63 0.47
CA LEU A 355 9.84 25.40 0.73
C LEU A 355 9.28 25.25 2.15
N GLN A 356 9.95 24.46 3.01
CA GLN A 356 9.56 24.23 4.41
C GLN A 356 10.44 25.00 5.43
N LYS A 357 11.37 25.85 4.99
CA LYS A 357 12.19 26.71 5.87
C LYS A 357 11.77 28.17 5.87
#